data_AF-A0A9E4EDA7-F1
#
_entry.id   AF-A0A9E4EDA7-F1
#
_cell.length_a   1.000
_cell.length_b   1.000
_cell.length_c   1.000
_cell.angle_alpha   90.00
_cell.angle_beta   90.00
_cell.angle_gamma   90.00
#
_symmetry.space_group_name_H-M   'P 1'
#
loop_
_entity.id
_entity.type
_entity.pdbx_description
1 polymer ?
#
loop_
_entity_poly.entity_id
_entity_poly.type
_entity_poly.pdbx_seq_one_letter_code
_entity_poly.pdbx_strand_id
1 'polypeptide(L)' 'MQFDFFNLFLVFFLDAGQTWNINDETQTLVPKSDAGIGFQFGESDSFLRFNVAKAFESEQGVQFNVLWFHSF' A
#
# COMPACT_ATOMS: atom_id res chain seq x y z
N MET A 1 1.21 35.71 1.77
CA MET A 1 0.73 34.35 2.08
C MET A 1 1.76 33.39 1.54
N GLN A 2 2.54 32.79 2.43
CA GLN A 2 3.43 31.69 2.06
C GLN A 2 2.55 30.45 1.96
N PHE A 3 2.36 29.94 0.75
CA PHE A 3 1.80 28.61 0.58
C PHE A 3 2.93 27.66 0.94
N ASP A 4 2.90 27.10 2.15
CA ASP A 4 3.73 25.94 2.44
C ASP A 4 3.25 24.83 1.51
N PHE A 5 3.99 24.64 0.42
CA PHE A 5 3.75 23.54 -0.49
C PHE A 5 4.10 22.27 0.28
N PHE A 6 3.09 21.51 0.69
CA PHE A 6 3.31 20.17 1.18
C PHE A 6 4.00 19.36 0.08
N ASN A 7 5.01 18.59 0.46
CA ASN A 7 5.76 17.75 -0.48
C ASN A 7 4.81 16.69 -1.09
N LEU A 8 4.87 16.54 -2.42
CA LEU A 8 4.14 15.52 -3.16
C LEU A 8 5.12 14.44 -3.63
N PHE A 9 4.88 13.19 -3.23
CA PHE A 9 5.66 12.04 -3.63
C PHE A 9 4.81 11.07 -4.46
N LEU A 10 5.40 10.59 -5.56
CA LEU A 10 4.88 9.47 -6.34
C LEU A 10 5.68 8.22 -5.98
N VAL A 11 4.98 7.15 -5.59
CA VAL A 11 5.60 5.92 -5.09
C VAL A 11 5.13 4.74 -5.93
N PHE A 12 6.04 4.11 -6.66
CA PHE A 12 5.79 2.83 -7.31
C PHE A 12 6.17 1.71 -6.35
N PHE A 13 5.32 0.70 -6.18
CA PHE A 13 5.58 -0.39 -5.26
C PHE A 13 5.21 -1.75 -5.84
N LEU A 14 5.89 -2.77 -5.31
CA LEU A 14 5.62 -4.19 -5.50
C LEU A 14 5.58 -4.81 -4.11
N ASP A 15 4.42 -5.33 -3.73
CA ASP A 15 4.26 -5.98 -2.43
C ASP A 15 4.09 -7.49 -2.61
N ALA A 16 4.65 -8.26 -1.69
CA ALA A 16 4.49 -9.70 -1.65
C ALA A 16 4.29 -10.14 -0.19
N GLY A 17 3.29 -10.96 0.05
CA GLY A 17 2.88 -11.38 1.38
C GLY A 17 2.38 -12.81 1.41
N GLN A 18 2.53 -13.44 2.56
CA GLN A 18 2.05 -14.79 2.78
C GLN A 18 1.60 -14.99 4.22
N THR A 19 0.51 -15.72 4.38
CA THR A 19 0.01 -16.20 5.67
C THR A 19 -0.10 -17.72 5.62
N TRP A 20 0.28 -18.42 6.68
CA TRP A 20 0.14 -19.87 6.79
C TRP A 20 -0.36 -20.28 8.17
N ASN A 21 -0.92 -21.48 8.26
CA ASN A 21 -1.32 -22.09 9.53
C ASN A 21 -0.31 -23.18 9.92
N ILE A 22 0.30 -23.06 11.10
CA ILE A 22 1.33 -24.01 11.56
C ILE A 22 0.79 -25.43 11.77
N ASN A 23 -0.52 -25.58 11.99
CA ASN A 23 -1.16 -26.87 12.21
C ASN A 23 -1.68 -27.52 10.91
N ASP A 24 -1.55 -26.85 9.76
CA ASP A 24 -2.00 -27.37 8.48
C ASP A 24 -0.79 -27.85 7.66
N GLU A 25 -0.47 -29.12 7.81
CA GLU A 25 0.65 -29.77 7.10
C GLU A 25 0.39 -29.95 5.59
N THR A 26 -0.83 -29.69 5.12
CA THR A 26 -1.23 -29.86 3.72
C THR A 26 -1.15 -28.57 2.91
N GLN A 27 -0.86 -27.44 3.56
CA GLN A 27 -0.92 -26.13 2.93
C GLN A 27 0.30 -25.89 2.03
N THR A 28 0.07 -25.81 0.71
CA THR A 28 1.10 -25.35 -0.23
C THR A 28 1.34 -23.86 -0.04
N LEU A 29 2.59 -23.52 0.29
CA LEU A 29 2.99 -22.14 0.51
C LEU A 29 3.16 -21.39 -0.83
N VAL A 30 2.12 -20.69 -1.26
CA VAL A 30 2.15 -19.79 -2.42
C VAL A 30 1.99 -18.34 -1.96
N PRO A 31 3.05 -17.50 -2.02
CA PRO A 31 2.96 -16.08 -1.76
C PRO A 31 1.99 -15.39 -2.72
N LYS A 32 1.30 -14.35 -2.23
CA LYS A 32 0.46 -13.47 -3.05
C LYS A 32 1.17 -12.14 -3.23
N SER A 33 1.04 -11.54 -4.41
CA SER A 33 1.78 -10.34 -4.74
C SER A 33 0.91 -9.32 -5.48
N ASP A 34 1.29 -8.06 -5.39
CA ASP A 34 0.64 -6.97 -6.12
C ASP A 34 1.65 -5.95 -6.64
N ALA A 35 1.15 -5.09 -7.53
CA ALA A 35 1.84 -3.88 -7.95
C ALA A 35 0.91 -2.69 -7.82
N GLY A 36 1.46 -1.53 -7.50
CA GLY A 36 0.67 -0.33 -7.38
C GLY A 36 1.44 0.98 -7.48
N ILE A 37 0.65 2.05 -7.45
CA ILE A 37 1.11 3.43 -7.47
C ILE A 37 0.46 4.15 -6.29
N GLY A 38 1.28 4.85 -5.52
CA GLY A 38 0.90 5.68 -4.39
C GLY A 38 1.19 7.15 -4.62
N PHE A 39 0.31 8.01 -4.14
CA PHE A 39 0.50 9.45 -4.06
C PHE A 39 0.52 9.83 -2.58
N GLN A 40 1.59 10.48 -2.12
CA GLN A 40 1.67 10.99 -0.76
C GLN A 40 1.81 12.51 -0.78
N PHE A 41 0.97 13.18 0.00
CA PHE A 41 0.99 14.61 0.25
C PHE A 41 1.38 14.86 1.71
N GLY A 42 2.46 15.60 1.93
CA GLY A 42 3.02 15.84 3.27
C GLY A 42 4.15 14.87 3.65
N GLU A 43 4.73 15.10 4.82
CA GLU A 43 5.91 14.39 5.32
C GLU A 43 5.86 14.23 6.84
N SER A 44 6.69 13.32 7.35
CA SER A 44 6.98 13.09 8.78
C SER A 44 5.75 13.08 9.69
N ASP A 45 5.38 14.24 10.24
CA ASP A 45 4.38 14.39 11.30
C ASP A 45 2.95 14.52 10.76
N SER A 46 2.77 14.74 9.46
CA SER A 46 1.44 14.80 8.86
C SER A 46 1.48 14.46 7.38
N PHE A 47 0.79 13.38 6.99
CA PHE A 47 0.67 13.02 5.59
C PHE A 47 -0.69 12.41 5.24
N LEU A 48 -1.11 12.63 4.00
CA LEU A 48 -2.21 11.93 3.34
C LEU A 48 -1.62 11.08 2.23
N ARG A 49 -1.95 9.78 2.21
CA ARG A 49 -1.51 8.84 1.19
C ARG A 49 -2.71 8.18 0.51
N PHE A 50 -2.67 8.08 -0.80
CA PHE A 50 -3.62 7.33 -1.61
C PHE A 50 -2.88 6.32 -2.47
N ASN A 51 -3.28 5.04 -2.39
CA ASN A 51 -2.68 3.96 -3.15
C ASN A 51 -3.72 3.30 -4.05
N VAL A 52 -3.28 2.91 -5.25
CA VAL A 52 -4.02 2.08 -6.19
C VAL A 52 -3.16 0.87 -6.51
N ALA A 53 -3.67 -0.34 -6.29
CA ALA A 53 -2.92 -1.58 -6.49
C ALA A 53 -3.74 -2.65 -7.19
N LYS A 54 -3.06 -3.57 -7.88
CA LYS A 54 -3.67 -4.76 -8.47
C LYS A 54 -2.89 -6.00 -8.05
N ALA A 55 -3.57 -6.91 -7.37
CA ALA A 55 -3.03 -8.24 -7.07
C ALA A 55 -2.91 -9.06 -8.35
N PHE A 56 -1.81 -9.80 -8.50
CA PHE A 56 -1.53 -10.61 -9.69
C PHE A 56 -2.36 -11.89 -9.71
N GLU A 57 -2.57 -12.50 -8.54
CA GLU A 57 -3.26 -13.78 -8.41
C GLU A 57 -4.78 -13.62 -8.25
N SER A 58 -5.29 -12.39 -8.28
CA SER A 58 -6.71 -12.08 -8.09
C SER A 58 -7.42 -11.87 -9.43
N GLU A 59 -8.50 -12.62 -9.66
CA GLU A 59 -9.49 -12.28 -10.70
C GLU A 59 -10.30 -11.03 -10.34
N GLN A 60 -10.33 -10.66 -9.05
CA GLN A 60 -11.01 -9.48 -8.54
C GLN A 60 -10.15 -8.23 -8.74
N GLY A 61 -10.84 -7.08 -8.87
CA GLY A 61 -10.36 -5.84 -9.50
C GLY A 61 -9.22 -5.09 -8.83
N VAL A 62 -9.24 -3.76 -9.00
CA VAL A 62 -8.21 -2.85 -8.48
C VAL A 62 -8.57 -2.42 -7.06
N GLN A 63 -7.61 -2.46 -6.16
CA GLN A 63 -7.77 -1.99 -4.78
C GLN A 63 -7.39 -0.51 -4.68
N PHE A 64 -8.17 0.22 -3.87
CA PHE A 64 -7.94 1.63 -3.55
C PHE A 64 -7.83 1.77 -2.03
N ASN A 65 -6.75 2.38 -1.54
CA ASN A 65 -6.54 2.62 -0.10
C ASN A 65 -6.24 4.10 0.15
N VAL A 66 -6.81 4.66 1.20
CA VAL A 66 -6.51 6.01 1.71
C VAL A 66 -5.99 5.87 3.13
N LEU A 67 -4.87 6.52 3.43
CA LEU A 67 -4.31 6.64 4.77
C LEU A 67 -4.09 8.10 5.09
N TRP A 68 -4.64 8.56 6.21
CA TRP A 68 -4.32 9.85 6.78
C TRP A 68 -3.63 9.63 8.12
N PHE A 69 -2.48 10.27 8.30
CA PHE A 69 -1.69 10.22 9.51
C PHE A 69 -1.36 11.64 9.98
N HIS A 70 -1.42 11.84 11.29
CA HIS A 70 -1.00 13.06 11.98
C HIS A 70 -0.43 12.70 13.36
N SER A 71 0.72 13.25 13.72
CA SER A 71 1.39 13.08 15.01
C SER A 71 1.64 14.44 15.66
N PHE A 72 1.57 14.49 16.99
CA PHE A 72 1.73 15.69 17.83
C PHE A 72 3.04 15.69 18.63
#